data_AF-A0A947SLX9-F1
#
_entry.id   AF-A0A947SLX9-F1
#
_cell.length_a   1.000
_cell.length_b   1.000
_cell.length_c   1.000
_cell.angle_alpha   90.00
_cell.angle_beta   90.00
_cell.angle_gamma   90.00
#
_symmetry.space_group_name_H-M   'P 1'
#
loop_
_entity.id
_entity.type
_entity.pdbx_description
1 polymer ?
#
loop_
_entity_poly.entity_id
_entity_poly.type
_entity_poly.pdbx_seq_one_letter_code
_entity_poly.pdbx_strand_id
1 'polypeptide(L)'
;MRYKLVDEAYEDLFVELGAIFISKCCRITVENFLAFIYYDGQLPEHTIAQLNFLAEVVENLIGAYRRWDGSVQKWFRRRRKELGNLSAYQIMRWPGVWKPEDKRARKILQLAKGVNSEAT
;
A
#
# COMPACT_ATOMS: atom_id res chain seq x y z
N MET A 1 -12.06 -14.79 21.71
CA MET A 1 -11.68 -13.99 20.53
C MET A 1 -10.27 -14.41 20.16
N ARG A 2 -10.08 -15.13 19.05
CA ARG A 2 -8.78 -15.70 18.66
C ARG A 2 -8.14 -14.70 17.70
N TYR A 3 -7.06 -14.06 18.11
CA TYR A 3 -6.28 -13.21 17.20
C TYR A 3 -5.54 -14.11 16.22
N LYS A 4 -5.63 -13.79 14.93
CA LYS A 4 -4.82 -14.43 13.89
C LYS A 4 -3.39 -13.87 13.97
N LEU A 5 -2.38 -14.68 13.69
CA LEU A 5 -1.05 -14.16 13.37
C LEU A 5 -1.20 -13.29 12.12
N VAL A 6 -1.06 -11.99 12.30
CA VAL A 6 -1.05 -11.03 11.20
C VAL A 6 0.19 -11.35 10.38
N ASP A 7 0.05 -11.43 9.05
CA ASP A 7 1.21 -11.46 8.16
C ASP A 7 2.03 -10.19 8.41
N GLU A 8 3.34 -10.32 8.65
CA GLU A 8 4.24 -9.19 8.94
C GLU A 8 4.11 -8.09 7.88
N ALA A 9 3.87 -8.48 6.61
CA ALA A 9 3.65 -7.55 5.52
C ALA A 9 2.41 -6.65 5.70
N TYR A 10 1.33 -7.17 6.29
CA TYR A 10 0.13 -6.38 6.59
C TYR A 10 0.29 -5.53 7.84
N GLU A 11 1.10 -5.95 8.81
CA GLU A 11 1.46 -5.14 9.96
C GLU A 11 2.29 -3.93 9.53
N ASP A 12 3.36 -4.14 8.76
CA ASP A 12 4.19 -3.07 8.19
C ASP A 12 3.35 -2.12 7.33
N LEU A 13 2.47 -2.66 6.49
CA LEU A 13 1.52 -1.87 5.70
C LEU A 13 0.63 -0.99 6.60
N PHE A 14 0.04 -1.56 7.66
CA PHE A 14 -0.82 -0.84 8.59
C PHE A 14 -0.06 0.24 9.35
N VAL A 15 1.14 -0.07 9.85
CA VAL A 15 1.94 0.86 10.64
C VAL A 15 2.41 2.03 9.77
N GLU A 16 2.89 1.78 8.55
CA GLU A 16 3.42 2.84 7.70
C GLU A 16 2.33 3.71 7.07
N LEU A 17 1.23 3.13 6.60
CA LEU A 17 0.18 3.89 5.90
C LEU A 17 -1.00 4.27 6.77
N GLY A 18 -1.33 3.46 7.78
CA GLY A 18 -2.53 3.60 8.60
C GLY A 18 -3.80 3.11 7.89
N ALA A 19 -4.76 2.60 8.68
CA ALA A 19 -6.00 2.02 8.15
C ALA A 19 -6.82 2.98 7.27
N ILE A 20 -6.86 4.28 7.60
CA ILE A 20 -7.60 5.28 6.82
C ILE A 20 -7.01 5.47 5.41
N PHE A 21 -5.68 5.35 5.29
CA PHE A 21 -5.03 5.49 3.99
C PHE A 21 -5.32 4.26 3.13
N ILE A 22 -5.14 3.07 3.71
CA ILE A 22 -5.35 1.77 3.06
C ILE A 22 -6.81 1.64 2.60
N SER A 23 -7.76 1.97 3.48
CA SER A 23 -9.19 1.90 3.18
C SER A 23 -9.57 2.76 1.98
N LYS A 24 -8.97 3.95 1.85
CA LYS A 24 -9.16 4.84 0.69
C LYS A 24 -8.54 4.30 -0.59
N CYS A 25 -7.38 3.66 -0.51
CA CYS A 25 -6.71 3.06 -1.68
C CYS A 25 -7.42 1.80 -2.18
N CYS A 26 -7.92 0.96 -1.26
CA CYS A 26 -8.55 -0.32 -1.59
C CYS A 26 -10.08 -0.26 -1.66
N ARG A 27 -10.68 0.91 -1.39
CA ARG A 27 -12.13 1.15 -1.40
C ARG A 27 -12.91 0.19 -0.49
N ILE A 28 -12.31 -0.12 0.65
CA ILE A 28 -12.94 -0.85 1.75
C ILE A 28 -13.15 0.09 2.92
N THR A 29 -13.98 -0.30 3.87
CA THR A 29 -14.10 0.43 5.14
C THR A 29 -12.89 0.14 6.03
N VAL A 30 -12.65 1.00 7.03
CA VAL A 30 -11.61 0.73 8.03
C VAL A 30 -11.97 -0.54 8.82
N GLU A 31 -13.26 -0.72 9.11
CA GLU A 31 -13.79 -1.89 9.81
C GLU A 31 -13.52 -3.17 9.03
N ASN A 32 -13.74 -3.19 7.71
CA ASN A 32 -13.45 -4.35 6.86
C ASN A 32 -11.95 -4.66 6.83
N PHE A 33 -11.09 -3.64 6.78
CA PHE A 33 -9.65 -3.84 6.82
C PHE A 33 -9.19 -4.41 8.17
N LEU A 34 -9.67 -3.85 9.29
CA LEU A 34 -9.35 -4.33 10.64
C LEU A 34 -9.90 -5.74 10.88
N ALA A 35 -11.11 -6.03 10.39
CA ALA A 35 -11.73 -7.35 10.35
C ALA A 35 -10.83 -8.37 9.65
N PHE A 36 -10.25 -8.00 8.51
CA PHE A 36 -9.39 -8.88 7.74
C PHE A 36 -8.04 -9.16 8.41
N ILE A 37 -7.39 -8.14 8.99
CA ILE A 37 -6.05 -8.33 9.56
C ILE A 37 -6.07 -8.96 10.95
N TYR A 38 -6.98 -8.55 11.84
CA TYR A 38 -6.97 -8.97 13.24
C TYR A 38 -7.99 -10.07 13.56
N TYR A 39 -8.96 -10.28 12.67
CA TYR A 39 -10.05 -11.22 12.86
C TYR A 39 -10.18 -12.15 11.64
N ASP A 40 -11.19 -13.03 11.65
CA ASP A 40 -11.47 -13.94 10.53
C ASP A 40 -12.35 -13.26 9.46
N GLY A 41 -12.12 -11.96 9.23
CA GLY A 41 -12.85 -11.18 8.25
C GLY A 41 -12.44 -11.57 6.83
N GLN A 42 -13.43 -11.68 5.94
CA GLN A 42 -13.19 -11.97 4.52
C GLN A 42 -13.22 -10.68 3.70
N LEU A 43 -12.30 -10.59 2.74
CA LEU A 43 -12.30 -9.56 1.71
C LEU A 43 -12.43 -10.22 0.33
N PRO A 44 -13.02 -9.52 -0.65
CA PRO A 44 -12.97 -9.97 -2.03
C PRO A 44 -11.53 -10.17 -2.52
N GLU A 45 -11.30 -11.19 -3.36
CA GLU A 45 -9.96 -11.50 -3.89
C GLU A 45 -9.27 -10.31 -4.54
N HIS A 46 -10.01 -9.48 -5.29
CA HIS A 46 -9.46 -8.28 -5.92
C HIS A 46 -8.93 -7.27 -4.89
N THR A 47 -9.56 -7.16 -3.73
CA THR A 47 -9.10 -6.30 -2.62
C THR A 47 -7.85 -6.89 -1.99
N ILE A 48 -7.80 -8.21 -1.79
CA ILE A 48 -6.61 -8.89 -1.26
C ILE A 48 -5.42 -8.66 -2.21
N ALA A 49 -5.63 -8.74 -3.52
CA ALA A 49 -4.60 -8.44 -4.52
C ALA A 49 -4.09 -6.99 -4.43
N GLN A 50 -4.98 -6.02 -4.19
CA GLN A 50 -4.59 -4.62 -3.95
C GLN A 50 -3.80 -4.45 -2.65
N LEU A 51 -4.20 -5.14 -1.57
CA LEU A 51 -3.48 -5.09 -0.30
C LEU A 51 -2.08 -5.70 -0.43
N ASN A 52 -1.95 -6.85 -1.10
CA ASN A 52 -0.66 -7.48 -1.38
C ASN A 52 0.24 -6.56 -2.20
N PHE A 53 -0.32 -5.91 -3.23
CA PHE A 53 0.41 -4.92 -4.00
C PHE A 53 0.91 -3.76 -3.14
N LEU A 54 0.07 -3.21 -2.26
CA LEU A 54 0.48 -2.12 -1.36
C LEU A 54 1.55 -2.57 -0.37
N ALA A 55 1.44 -3.79 0.16
CA ALA A 55 2.42 -4.36 1.06
C ALA A 55 3.79 -4.50 0.36
N GLU A 56 3.83 -5.03 -0.87
CA GLU A 56 5.07 -5.12 -1.65
C GLU A 56 5.69 -3.73 -1.91
N VAL A 57 4.86 -2.72 -2.21
CA VAL A 57 5.37 -1.34 -2.36
C VAL A 57 5.98 -0.85 -1.05
N VAL A 58 5.30 -1.04 0.08
CA VAL A 58 5.77 -0.60 1.41
C VAL A 58 7.07 -1.30 1.80
N GLU A 59 7.16 -2.62 1.60
CA GLU A 59 8.37 -3.41 1.88
C GLU A 59 9.60 -2.85 1.16
N ASN A 60 9.46 -2.52 -0.14
CA ASN A 60 10.54 -1.91 -0.91
C ASN A 60 10.94 -0.51 -0.42
N LEU A 61 10.02 0.23 0.19
CA LEU A 61 10.27 1.58 0.71
C LEU A 61 10.89 1.55 2.09
N ILE A 62 10.48 0.62 2.94
CA ILE A 62 11.00 0.47 4.30
C ILE A 62 12.50 0.18 4.32
N GLY A 63 13.04 -0.51 3.30
CA GLY A 63 14.48 -0.72 3.17
C GLY A 63 15.29 0.59 2.98
N ALA A 64 14.65 1.63 2.43
CA ALA A 64 15.33 2.88 2.06
C ALA A 64 14.91 4.09 2.91
N TYR A 65 13.81 3.99 3.66
CA TYR A 65 13.29 5.04 4.53
C TYR A 65 13.29 4.60 5.98
N ARG A 66 13.44 5.56 6.89
CA ARG A 66 13.31 5.29 8.33
C ARG A 66 11.87 4.86 8.62
N ARG A 67 11.71 3.69 9.24
CA ARG A 67 10.41 3.19 9.72
C ARG A 67 9.77 4.21 10.68
N TRP A 68 8.45 4.35 10.58
CA TRP A 68 7.58 5.08 11.53
C TRP A 68 7.75 6.61 11.61
N ASP A 69 8.48 7.24 10.68
CA ASP A 69 8.64 8.71 10.65
C ASP A 69 7.71 9.41 9.63
N GLY A 70 6.85 8.63 8.97
CA GLY A 70 5.93 9.08 7.92
C GLY A 70 6.58 9.30 6.56
N SER A 71 7.85 8.95 6.35
CA SER A 71 8.55 9.06 5.07
C SER A 71 7.91 8.19 3.98
N VAL A 72 7.44 6.99 4.34
CA VAL A 72 6.67 6.14 3.41
C VAL A 72 5.38 6.85 2.98
N GLN A 73 4.59 7.41 3.90
CA GLN A 73 3.40 8.18 3.51
C GLN A 73 3.73 9.40 2.64
N LYS A 74 4.82 10.12 2.96
CA LYS A 74 5.28 11.25 2.15
C LYS A 74 5.65 10.79 0.75
N TRP A 75 6.30 9.64 0.60
CA TRP A 75 6.63 9.03 -0.69
C TRP A 75 5.37 8.80 -1.54
N PHE A 76 4.31 8.23 -0.94
CA PHE A 76 3.04 7.99 -1.63
C PHE A 76 2.31 9.27 -2.04
N ARG A 77 2.44 10.34 -1.24
CA ARG A 77 1.80 11.64 -1.49
C ARG A 77 2.59 12.53 -2.45
N ARG A 78 3.89 12.29 -2.62
CA ARG A 78 4.75 13.06 -3.54
C ARG A 78 4.35 12.83 -4.99
N ARG A 79 4.15 13.91 -5.73
CA ARG A 79 3.92 13.88 -7.19
C ARG A 79 5.22 13.52 -7.92
N ARG A 80 5.09 12.74 -8.99
CA ARG A 80 6.22 12.23 -9.79
C ARG A 80 5.98 12.45 -11.27
N LYS A 81 7.01 12.88 -12.01
CA LYS A 81 6.91 13.12 -13.46
C LYS A 81 6.60 11.82 -14.21
N GLU A 82 7.19 10.73 -13.74
CA GLU A 82 7.03 9.35 -14.21
C GLU A 82 5.60 8.82 -14.05
N LEU A 83 4.80 9.47 -13.20
CA LEU A 83 3.39 9.18 -12.96
C LEU A 83 2.48 10.26 -13.58
N GLY A 84 2.99 11.05 -14.53
CA GLY A 84 2.23 12.13 -15.17
C GLY A 84 1.89 13.27 -14.21
N ASN A 85 2.81 13.60 -13.30
CA ASN A 85 2.62 14.60 -12.23
C ASN A 85 1.51 14.25 -11.22
N LEU A 86 1.11 12.98 -11.14
CA LEU A 86 0.28 12.45 -10.07
C LEU A 86 1.15 11.81 -8.98
N SER A 87 0.59 11.68 -7.78
CA SER A 87 1.16 10.85 -6.72
C SER A 87 0.62 9.42 -6.77
N ALA A 88 1.33 8.48 -6.14
CA ALA A 88 0.87 7.10 -6.02
C ALA A 88 -0.51 7.04 -5.32
N TYR A 89 -0.67 7.83 -4.25
CA TYR A 89 -1.94 7.95 -3.55
C TYR A 89 -3.06 8.43 -4.48
N GLN A 90 -2.81 9.43 -5.33
CA GLN A 90 -3.80 9.94 -6.29
C GLN A 90 -4.20 8.89 -7.33
N ILE A 91 -3.26 8.06 -7.78
CA ILE A 91 -3.54 6.98 -8.73
C ILE A 91 -4.39 5.90 -8.07
N MET A 92 -4.03 5.46 -6.87
CA MET A 92 -4.71 4.37 -6.17
C MET A 92 -6.10 4.76 -5.65
N ARG A 93 -6.35 6.05 -5.40
CA ARG A 93 -7.68 6.56 -5.03
C ARG A 93 -8.56 6.95 -6.22
N TRP A 94 -8.04 6.87 -7.46
CA TRP A 94 -8.74 7.38 -8.64
C TRP A 94 -10.07 6.63 -8.86
N PRO A 95 -11.15 7.28 -9.35
CA PRO A 95 -12.42 6.61 -9.61
C PRO A 95 -12.27 5.40 -10.54
N GLY A 96 -12.69 4.23 -10.04
CA GLY A 96 -12.48 2.92 -10.66
C GLY A 96 -12.01 1.90 -9.62
N VAL A 97 -12.02 0.61 -9.94
CA VAL A 97 -11.26 -0.39 -9.19
C VAL A 97 -9.97 -0.56 -9.97
N TRP A 98 -8.88 0.04 -9.47
CA TRP A 98 -7.55 -0.19 -10.05
C TRP A 98 -7.11 -1.62 -9.78
N LYS A 99 -6.27 -2.15 -10.65
CA LYS A 99 -5.71 -3.49 -10.52
C LYS A 99 -4.19 -3.44 -10.42
N PRO A 100 -3.55 -4.34 -9.66
CA PRO A 100 -2.09 -4.46 -9.63
C PRO A 100 -1.44 -4.56 -11.04
N GLU A 101 -2.15 -5.12 -12.00
CA GLU A 101 -1.68 -5.29 -13.38
C GLU A 101 -1.75 -4.00 -14.21
N ASP A 102 -2.46 -2.98 -13.73
CA ASP A 102 -2.61 -1.72 -14.45
C ASP A 102 -1.23 -1.07 -14.66
N LYS A 103 -1.03 -0.51 -15.85
CA LYS A 103 0.25 0.14 -16.22
C LYS A 103 0.72 1.17 -15.18
N ARG A 104 -0.21 1.93 -14.60
CA ARG A 104 0.10 2.93 -13.57
C ARG A 104 0.46 2.29 -12.23
N ALA A 105 -0.21 1.22 -11.81
CA ALA A 105 0.12 0.48 -10.60
C ALA A 105 1.52 -0.14 -10.73
N ARG A 106 1.78 -0.88 -11.82
CA ARG A 106 3.11 -1.45 -12.10
C ARG A 106 4.23 -0.39 -12.09
N LYS A 107 3.97 0.81 -12.61
CA LYS A 107 4.95 1.90 -12.56
C LYS A 107 5.24 2.38 -11.14
N ILE A 108 4.24 2.41 -10.26
CA ILE A 108 4.45 2.74 -8.83
C ILE A 108 5.38 1.71 -8.18
N LEU A 109 5.13 0.42 -8.39
CA LEU A 109 5.98 -0.64 -7.85
C LEU A 109 7.42 -0.58 -8.38
N GLN A 110 7.58 -0.31 -9.69
CA GLN A 110 8.91 -0.09 -10.27
C GLN A 110 9.65 1.08 -9.61
N LEU A 111 8.96 2.18 -9.33
CA LEU A 111 9.56 3.33 -8.65
C LEU A 111 9.95 3.00 -7.21
N ALA A 112 9.16 2.19 -6.51
CA ALA A 112 9.49 1.75 -5.15
C ALA A 112 10.74 0.85 -5.13
N LYS A 113 10.80 -0.12 -6.05
CA LYS A 113 11.98 -0.99 -6.26
C LYS A 113 13.24 -0.18 -6.59
N GLY A 114 13.09 0.89 -7.37
CA GLY A 114 14.19 1.79 -7.74
C GLY A 114 14.83 2.52 -6.55
N VAL A 115 14.06 2.78 -5.47
CA VAL A 115 14.60 3.44 -4.26
C VAL A 115 15.61 2.54 -3.56
N ASN A 116 15.36 1.22 -3.54
CA ASN A 116 16.25 0.27 -2.89
C ASN A 116 17.55 0.05 -3.69
N SER A 117 17.51 0.18 -5.02
CA SER A 117 18.70 0.02 -5.89
C SER A 117 19.67 1.20 -5.89
N GLU A 118 19.24 2.40 -5.48
CA GLU A 118 20.12 3.58 -5.36
C GLU A 118 20.78 3.70 -3.98
N ALA A 119 20.49 2.79 -3.06
CA ALA A 119 21.02 2.76 -1.69
C ALA A 119 22.26 1.85 -1.52
N THR A 120 22.83 1.35 -2.62
CA THR A 120 24.09 0.58 -2.68
C THR A 120 25.21 1.34 -3.36
#